data_AF-A1RTM2-F1
#
_entry.id   AF-A1RTM2-F1
#
_cell.length_a   1.000
_cell.length_b   1.000
_cell.length_c   1.000
_cell.angle_alpha   90.00
_cell.angle_beta   90.00
_cell.angle_gamma   90.00
#
_symmetry.space_group_name_H-M   'P 1'
#
loop_
_entity.id
_entity.type
_entity.pdbx_description
1 polymer ?
#
loop_
_entity_poly.entity_id
_entity_poly.type
_entity_poly.pdbx_seq_one_letter_code
_entity_poly.pdbx_strand_id
1 'polypeptide(L)'
;MKLGEELSIHELEKLDFGEDFKLALSRAINGANVYIVGPSGSGKTAMLRKLGLYLTRLGREALYVKLEWVKYGWGLSDYLKRYGDKSRELVGGAAGDIILLDDGELLWSYSSVYRNLVRDLRGRQIAAAFREFDIDTATILLGDGFTIYLQTRQTSAHTAKIPLGLSFLGKTAEITVL
;
A
#
# COMPACT_ATOMS: atom_id res chain seq x y z
N MET A 1 1.57 -19.53 -8.52
CA MET A 1 2.02 -18.80 -7.32
C MET A 1 0.76 -18.21 -6.69
N LYS A 2 0.45 -18.48 -5.41
CA LYS A 2 -0.78 -17.96 -4.78
C LYS A 2 -0.79 -16.43 -4.85
N LEU A 3 -1.93 -15.85 -5.21
CA LEU A 3 -2.12 -14.40 -5.30
C LEU A 3 -2.12 -13.80 -3.89
N GLY A 4 -1.65 -12.57 -3.72
CA GLY A 4 -1.30 -11.99 -2.41
C GLY A 4 -2.38 -12.07 -1.32
N GLU A 5 -3.67 -12.14 -1.68
CA GLU A 5 -4.81 -12.28 -0.74
C GLU A 5 -5.06 -13.72 -0.27
N GLU A 6 -4.62 -14.72 -1.04
CA GLU A 6 -4.78 -16.15 -0.73
C GLU A 6 -3.80 -16.64 0.34
N LEU A 7 -2.83 -15.78 0.70
CA LEU A 7 -1.87 -16.05 1.75
C LEU A 7 -2.53 -15.89 3.12
N SER A 8 -2.41 -16.91 3.96
CA SER A 8 -2.70 -16.79 5.39
C SER A 8 -1.71 -15.83 6.07
N ILE A 9 -2.07 -15.33 7.26
CA ILE A 9 -1.18 -14.51 8.09
C ILE A 9 0.16 -15.22 8.32
N HIS A 10 0.16 -16.53 8.58
CA HIS A 10 1.38 -17.30 8.82
C HIS A 10 2.27 -17.45 7.57
N GLU A 11 1.68 -17.56 6.39
CA GLU A 11 2.44 -17.54 5.13
C GLU A 11 3.03 -16.15 4.87
N LEU A 12 2.26 -15.09 5.16
CA LEU A 12 2.66 -13.69 5.01
C LEU A 12 3.87 -13.32 5.89
N GLU A 13 3.93 -13.84 7.12
CA GLU A 13 5.04 -13.62 8.04
C GLU A 13 6.37 -14.11 7.46
N LYS A 14 6.34 -15.27 6.80
CA LYS A 14 7.53 -15.94 6.25
C LYS A 14 8.07 -15.28 4.98
N LEU A 15 7.29 -14.43 4.32
CA LEU A 15 7.74 -13.75 3.11
C LEU A 15 8.85 -12.73 3.43
N ASP A 16 10.01 -12.86 2.80
CA ASP A 16 11.06 -11.86 2.93
C ASP A 16 10.98 -10.84 1.78
N PHE A 17 10.76 -9.58 2.14
CA PHE A 17 10.75 -8.43 1.23
C PHE A 17 12.00 -7.55 1.39
N GLY A 18 12.98 -7.98 2.20
CA GLY A 18 14.26 -7.30 2.36
C GLY A 18 14.15 -5.89 2.94
N GLU A 19 15.07 -5.03 2.49
CA GLU A 19 15.21 -3.65 2.98
C GLU A 19 14.01 -2.76 2.62
N ASP A 20 13.36 -2.99 1.48
CA ASP A 20 12.19 -2.21 1.06
C ASP A 20 11.07 -2.28 2.09
N PHE A 21 10.83 -3.46 2.66
CA PHE A 21 9.84 -3.64 3.72
C PHE A 21 10.26 -2.98 5.03
N LYS A 22 11.53 -3.06 5.40
CA LYS A 22 12.03 -2.40 6.62
C LYS A 22 11.88 -0.87 6.51
N LEU A 23 12.18 -0.32 5.33
CA LEU A 23 12.03 1.09 5.05
C LEU A 23 10.56 1.51 5.05
N ALA A 24 9.69 0.76 4.37
CA ALA A 24 8.24 0.95 4.40
C ALA A 24 7.70 0.99 5.84
N LEU A 25 8.07 -0.03 6.64
CA LEU A 25 7.64 -0.19 8.01
C LEU A 25 8.15 0.95 8.89
N SER A 26 9.42 1.33 8.77
CA SER A 26 9.99 2.46 9.50
C SER A 26 9.25 3.77 9.21
N ARG A 27 8.94 4.05 7.94
CA ARG A 27 8.17 5.24 7.55
C ARG A 27 6.75 5.19 8.09
N ALA A 28 6.08 4.04 7.96
CA ALA A 28 4.72 3.86 8.46
C ALA A 28 4.64 3.98 9.99
N ILE A 29 5.58 3.41 10.75
CA ILE A 29 5.63 3.55 12.21
C ILE A 29 5.72 5.02 12.63
N ASN A 30 6.47 5.83 11.88
CA ASN A 30 6.60 7.28 12.11
C ASN A 30 5.41 8.11 11.61
N GLY A 31 4.30 7.47 11.22
CA GLY A 31 3.07 8.15 10.82
C GLY A 31 3.03 8.63 9.37
N ALA A 32 4.06 8.36 8.56
CA ALA A 32 4.06 8.74 7.15
C ALA A 32 3.15 7.83 6.32
N ASN A 33 2.51 8.39 5.29
CA ASN A 33 1.87 7.56 4.28
C ASN A 33 2.92 6.75 3.51
N VAL A 34 2.53 5.57 3.03
CA VAL A 34 3.40 4.67 2.26
C VAL A 34 2.69 4.21 1.00
N TYR A 35 3.33 4.39 -0.16
CA TYR A 35 2.79 3.99 -1.45
C TYR A 35 3.66 2.90 -2.06
N ILE A 36 3.09 1.71 -2.25
CA ILE A 36 3.78 0.53 -2.78
C ILE A 36 3.33 0.36 -4.23
N VAL A 37 4.23 0.62 -5.17
CA VAL A 37 3.92 0.64 -6.60
C VAL A 37 4.60 -0.54 -7.27
N GLY A 38 3.90 -1.28 -8.12
CA GLY A 38 4.54 -2.33 -8.90
C GLY A 38 3.56 -3.07 -9.81
N PRO A 39 4.07 -3.77 -10.84
CA PRO A 39 3.23 -4.52 -11.76
C PRO A 39 2.47 -5.65 -11.05
N SER A 40 1.45 -6.18 -11.71
CA SER A 40 0.74 -7.36 -11.24
C SER A 40 1.72 -8.51 -10.97
N GLY A 41 1.60 -9.16 -9.81
CA GLY A 41 2.50 -10.24 -9.40
C GLY A 41 3.81 -9.79 -8.73
N SER A 42 4.07 -8.49 -8.59
CA SER A 42 5.26 -7.95 -7.88
C SER A 42 5.27 -8.21 -6.36
N GLY A 43 4.15 -8.64 -5.79
CA GLY A 43 4.00 -8.82 -4.35
C GLY A 43 3.46 -7.61 -3.59
N LYS A 44 3.04 -6.53 -4.28
CA LYS A 44 2.49 -5.29 -3.68
C LYS A 44 1.41 -5.54 -2.62
N THR A 45 0.41 -6.37 -2.91
CA THR A 45 -0.67 -6.75 -1.97
C THR A 45 -0.12 -7.48 -0.76
N ALA A 46 0.81 -8.42 -0.96
CA ALA A 46 1.41 -9.17 0.15
C ALA A 46 2.29 -8.26 1.03
N MET A 47 3.05 -7.34 0.43
CA MET A 47 3.83 -6.35 1.18
C MET A 47 2.92 -5.41 1.99
N LEU A 48 1.84 -4.91 1.38
CA LEU A 48 0.84 -4.06 2.03
C LEU A 48 0.17 -4.77 3.22
N ARG A 49 -0.28 -6.01 3.02
CA ARG A 49 -0.86 -6.83 4.10
C ARG A 49 0.16 -7.09 5.21
N LYS A 50 1.41 -7.38 4.85
CA LYS A 50 2.47 -7.64 5.85
C LYS A 50 2.75 -6.40 6.68
N LEU A 51 2.76 -5.22 6.04
CA LEU A 51 2.88 -3.94 6.71
C LEU A 51 1.75 -3.75 7.73
N GLY A 52 0.51 -4.03 7.32
CA GLY A 52 -0.67 -4.04 8.18
C GLY A 52 -0.57 -4.96 9.41
N LEU A 53 -0.12 -6.19 9.18
CA LEU A 53 0.10 -7.17 10.24
C LEU A 53 1.11 -6.67 11.28
N TYR A 54 2.23 -6.10 10.82
CA TYR A 54 3.28 -5.60 11.72
C TYR A 54 2.82 -4.35 12.48
N LEU A 55 2.10 -3.43 11.83
CA LEU A 55 1.53 -2.25 12.48
C LEU A 55 0.51 -2.64 13.56
N THR A 56 -0.39 -3.59 13.25
CA THR A 56 -1.37 -4.09 14.23
C THR A 56 -0.68 -4.72 15.44
N ARG A 57 0.39 -5.49 15.24
CA ARG A 57 1.19 -6.07 16.35
C ARG A 57 1.90 -5.04 17.21
N LEU A 58 2.19 -3.87 16.66
CA LEU A 58 2.73 -2.72 17.40
C LEU A 58 1.61 -1.92 18.11
N GLY A 59 0.38 -2.44 18.16
CA GLY A 59 -0.77 -1.79 18.77
C GLY A 59 -1.40 -0.71 17.90
N ARG A 60 -0.99 -0.59 16.63
CA ARG A 60 -1.56 0.35 15.67
C ARG A 60 -2.52 -0.38 14.75
N GLU A 61 -3.78 -0.41 15.15
CA GLU A 61 -4.84 -1.06 14.37
C GLU A 61 -4.88 -0.54 12.94
N ALA A 62 -4.98 -1.48 12.00
CA ALA A 62 -5.06 -1.20 10.58
C ALA A 62 -6.32 -1.82 9.98
N LEU A 63 -6.99 -1.07 9.10
CA LEU A 63 -8.12 -1.54 8.32
C LEU A 63 -7.69 -1.81 6.89
N TYR A 64 -7.80 -3.07 6.44
CA TYR A 64 -7.57 -3.46 5.06
C TYR A 64 -8.79 -3.16 4.20
N VAL A 65 -8.59 -2.38 3.13
CA VAL A 65 -9.62 -1.94 2.19
C VAL A 65 -9.21 -2.36 0.78
N LYS A 66 -9.90 -3.38 0.26
CA LYS A 66 -9.84 -3.73 -1.16
C LYS A 66 -10.91 -2.97 -1.94
N LEU A 67 -10.50 -2.10 -2.86
CA LEU A 67 -11.41 -1.20 -3.58
C LEU A 67 -12.42 -1.91 -4.49
N GLU A 68 -12.10 -3.11 -4.98
CA GLU A 68 -13.02 -3.93 -5.77
C GLU A 68 -14.27 -4.39 -4.96
N TRP A 69 -14.17 -4.43 -3.63
CA TRP A 69 -15.30 -4.84 -2.77
C TRP A 69 -16.25 -3.68 -2.44
N VAL A 70 -15.76 -2.45 -2.56
CA VAL A 70 -16.53 -1.24 -2.26
C VAL A 70 -17.62 -1.05 -3.32
N LYS A 71 -18.83 -0.67 -2.88
CA LYS A 71 -19.95 -0.39 -3.78
C LYS A 71 -20.22 1.10 -3.88
N TYR A 72 -20.96 1.50 -4.92
CA TYR A 72 -21.32 2.89 -5.15
C TYR A 72 -21.98 3.51 -3.91
N GLY A 73 -21.47 4.69 -3.52
CA GLY A 73 -21.99 5.46 -2.39
C GLY A 73 -21.50 4.99 -1.02
N TRP A 74 -20.74 3.90 -0.92
CA TRP A 74 -20.21 3.44 0.37
C TRP A 74 -19.15 4.39 0.94
N GLY A 75 -19.27 4.67 2.23
CA GLY A 75 -18.18 5.23 3.03
C GLY A 75 -17.39 4.14 3.77
N LEU A 76 -16.46 4.57 4.62
CA LEU A 76 -15.63 3.63 5.40
C LEU A 76 -16.47 2.85 6.43
N SER A 77 -17.53 3.48 6.97
CA SER A 77 -18.44 2.82 7.92
C SER A 77 -19.21 1.66 7.27
N ASP A 78 -19.69 1.83 6.04
CA ASP A 78 -20.39 0.78 5.30
C ASP A 78 -19.45 -0.38 5.00
N TYR A 79 -18.23 -0.06 4.57
CA TYR A 79 -17.20 -1.05 4.33
C TYR A 79 -16.89 -1.87 5.59
N LEU A 80 -16.66 -1.18 6.72
CA LEU A 80 -16.33 -1.81 8.00
C LEU A 80 -17.42 -2.78 8.47
N LYS A 81 -18.69 -2.38 8.36
CA LYS A 81 -19.83 -3.25 8.73
C LYS A 81 -19.89 -4.55 7.94
N ARG A 82 -19.35 -4.56 6.72
CA ARG A 82 -19.43 -5.70 5.79
C ARG A 82 -18.15 -6.54 5.79
N TYR A 83 -16.99 -5.90 5.94
CA TYR A 83 -15.69 -6.52 5.71
C TYR A 83 -14.70 -6.33 6.87
N GLY A 84 -15.12 -5.78 8.02
CA GLY A 84 -14.25 -5.62 9.19
C GLY A 84 -13.68 -6.94 9.71
N ASP A 85 -14.48 -8.00 9.79
CA ASP A 85 -13.98 -9.32 10.20
C ASP A 85 -13.00 -9.90 9.18
N LYS A 86 -13.24 -9.68 7.88
CA LYS A 86 -12.32 -10.08 6.83
C LYS A 86 -11.00 -9.31 6.87
N SER A 87 -11.04 -8.02 7.23
CA SER A 87 -9.81 -7.26 7.51
C SER A 87 -9.03 -7.90 8.66
N ARG A 88 -9.70 -8.29 9.74
CA ARG A 88 -9.06 -8.96 10.88
C ARG A 88 -8.38 -10.26 10.47
N GLU A 89 -9.03 -11.06 9.63
CA GLU A 89 -8.45 -12.29 9.08
C GLU A 89 -7.24 -12.04 8.18
N LEU A 90 -7.23 -10.94 7.42
CA LEU A 90 -6.20 -10.67 6.42
C LEU A 90 -4.96 -10.00 7.01
N VAL A 91 -5.11 -9.12 8.00
CA VAL A 91 -4.03 -8.28 8.54
C VAL A 91 -4.00 -8.23 10.07
N GLY A 92 -4.87 -8.96 10.77
CA GLY A 92 -4.93 -9.00 12.23
C GLY A 92 -5.74 -7.85 12.86
N GLY A 93 -6.03 -6.80 12.10
CA GLY A 93 -6.74 -5.60 12.57
C GLY A 93 -8.08 -5.39 11.84
N ALA A 94 -9.06 -4.81 12.54
CA ALA A 94 -10.42 -4.65 12.02
C ALA A 94 -10.83 -3.21 11.79
N ALA A 95 -10.29 -2.26 12.58
CA ALA A 95 -10.64 -0.85 12.49
C ALA A 95 -9.56 -0.02 13.16
N GLY A 96 -9.04 0.99 12.47
CA GLY A 96 -8.04 1.88 13.07
C GLY A 96 -7.75 3.10 12.24
N ASP A 97 -6.74 3.83 12.68
CA ASP A 97 -6.31 5.11 12.09
C ASP A 97 -5.44 4.91 10.85
N ILE A 98 -4.99 3.68 10.61
CA ILE A 98 -4.23 3.28 9.44
C ILE A 98 -5.15 2.56 8.46
N ILE A 99 -5.22 3.05 7.24
CA ILE A 99 -5.94 2.39 6.15
C ILE A 99 -4.94 1.75 5.20
N LEU A 100 -5.10 0.45 4.96
CA LEU A 100 -4.34 -0.31 3.98
C LEU A 100 -5.18 -0.45 2.72
N LEU A 101 -4.88 0.34 1.70
CA LEU A 101 -5.69 0.42 0.48
C LEU A 101 -5.08 -0.44 -0.63
N ASP A 102 -5.76 -1.50 -1.05
CA ASP A 102 -5.32 -2.29 -2.22
C ASP A 102 -6.00 -1.79 -3.50
N ASP A 103 -5.26 -1.91 -4.61
CA ASP A 103 -5.62 -1.42 -5.96
C ASP A 103 -6.00 0.06 -5.98
N GLY A 104 -5.17 0.90 -5.33
CA GLY A 104 -5.42 2.33 -5.10
C GLY A 104 -5.65 3.16 -6.37
N GLU A 105 -5.19 2.71 -7.53
CA GLU A 105 -5.43 3.37 -8.82
C GLU A 105 -6.92 3.48 -9.20
N LEU A 106 -7.76 2.63 -8.59
CA LEU A 106 -9.19 2.66 -8.80
C LEU A 106 -9.82 3.97 -8.28
N LEU A 107 -9.19 4.65 -7.31
CA LEU A 107 -9.71 5.90 -6.74
C LEU A 107 -9.87 7.01 -7.78
N TRP A 108 -8.92 7.15 -8.71
CA TRP A 108 -9.02 8.15 -9.78
C TRP A 108 -9.67 7.58 -11.04
N SER A 109 -9.56 6.27 -11.29
CA SER A 109 -10.23 5.61 -12.41
C SER A 109 -11.76 5.64 -12.28
N TYR A 110 -12.28 5.61 -11.05
CA TYR A 110 -13.73 5.60 -10.75
C TYR A 110 -14.10 6.57 -9.62
N SER A 111 -13.65 7.82 -9.73
CA SER A 111 -13.79 8.85 -8.69
C SER A 111 -15.23 9.05 -8.15
N SER A 112 -16.26 8.86 -8.99
CA SER A 112 -17.66 8.98 -8.58
C SER A 112 -18.10 7.87 -7.63
N VAL A 113 -17.58 6.66 -7.80
CA VAL A 113 -17.89 5.47 -6.97
C VAL A 113 -17.30 5.65 -5.57
N TYR A 114 -16.05 6.12 -5.52
CA TYR A 114 -15.26 6.17 -4.28
C TYR A 114 -15.30 7.51 -3.55
N ARG A 115 -16.12 8.47 -3.99
CA ARG A 115 -16.17 9.83 -3.40
C ARG A 115 -16.35 9.82 -1.88
N ASN A 116 -17.31 9.05 -1.38
CA ASN A 116 -17.60 8.97 0.06
C ASN A 116 -16.45 8.33 0.83
N LEU A 117 -15.88 7.25 0.28
CA LEU A 117 -14.70 6.61 0.84
C LEU A 117 -13.53 7.59 0.92
N VAL A 118 -13.15 8.25 -0.18
CA VAL A 118 -12.04 9.23 -0.23
C VAL A 118 -12.23 10.33 0.82
N ARG A 119 -13.46 10.83 0.99
CA ARG A 119 -13.77 11.81 2.04
C ARG A 119 -13.46 11.27 3.44
N ASP A 120 -13.79 10.01 3.70
CA ASP A 120 -13.58 9.35 5.01
C ASP A 120 -12.11 8.92 5.24
N LEU A 121 -11.31 8.79 4.17
CA LEU A 121 -9.87 8.53 4.23
C LEU A 121 -9.05 9.77 4.61
N ARG A 122 -9.58 10.98 4.39
CA ARG A 122 -8.85 12.22 4.69
C ARG A 122 -8.48 12.31 6.17
N GLY A 123 -7.23 12.67 6.44
CA GLY A 123 -6.71 12.81 7.80
C GLY A 123 -6.32 11.49 8.48
N ARG A 124 -6.49 10.35 7.80
CA ARG A 124 -5.98 9.06 8.25
C ARG A 124 -4.60 8.80 7.65
N GLN A 125 -3.82 7.95 8.31
CA GLN A 125 -2.59 7.45 7.71
C GLN A 125 -2.94 6.40 6.66
N ILE A 126 -2.35 6.51 5.48
CA ILE A 126 -2.61 5.62 4.35
C ILE A 126 -1.35 4.83 4.01
N ALA A 127 -1.47 3.51 3.98
CA ALA A 127 -0.58 2.68 3.19
C ALA A 127 -1.37 2.16 1.99
N ALA A 128 -0.89 2.33 0.77
CA ALA A 128 -1.65 1.95 -0.43
C ALA A 128 -0.78 1.21 -1.44
N ALA A 129 -1.35 0.21 -2.09
CA ALA A 129 -0.72 -0.53 -3.18
C ALA A 129 -1.31 -0.08 -4.52
N PHE A 130 -0.44 0.10 -5.51
CA PHE A 130 -0.80 0.61 -6.83
C PHE A 130 -0.16 -0.22 -7.94
N ARG A 131 -0.92 -0.48 -9.01
CA ARG A 131 -0.32 -0.97 -10.26
C ARG A 131 0.21 0.17 -11.12
N GLU A 132 -0.58 1.21 -11.25
CA GLU A 132 -0.27 2.45 -11.97
C GLU A 132 -0.28 3.58 -10.95
N PHE A 133 0.71 4.48 -11.01
CA PHE A 133 0.88 5.49 -9.98
C PHE A 133 1.12 6.87 -10.59
N ASP A 134 0.19 7.77 -10.29
CA ASP A 134 0.29 9.20 -10.56
C ASP A 134 0.50 9.91 -9.22
N ILE A 135 1.70 10.45 -9.03
CA ILE A 135 2.11 11.02 -7.74
C ILE A 135 1.27 12.25 -7.36
N ASP A 136 0.95 13.11 -8.32
CA ASP A 136 0.19 14.34 -8.08
C ASP A 136 -1.23 13.99 -7.64
N THR A 137 -1.84 13.03 -8.34
CA THR A 137 -3.18 12.53 -8.02
C THR A 137 -3.20 11.82 -6.67
N ALA A 138 -2.20 10.99 -6.38
CA ALA A 138 -2.07 10.33 -5.08
C ALA A 138 -1.92 11.37 -3.95
N THR A 139 -1.10 12.40 -4.13
CA THR A 139 -0.93 13.48 -3.16
C THR A 139 -2.23 14.25 -2.93
N ILE A 140 -2.99 14.56 -3.99
CA ILE A 140 -4.28 15.26 -3.87
C ILE A 140 -5.32 14.42 -3.10
N LEU A 141 -5.36 13.11 -3.35
CA LEU A 141 -6.37 12.22 -2.80
C LEU A 141 -6.02 11.72 -1.38
N LEU A 142 -4.75 11.40 -1.15
CA LEU A 142 -4.28 10.65 0.01
C LEU A 142 -3.23 11.41 0.86
N GLY A 143 -2.73 12.54 0.36
CA GLY A 143 -1.68 13.35 1.00
C GLY A 143 -0.26 12.94 0.58
N ASP A 144 0.75 13.62 1.11
CA ASP A 144 2.14 13.26 0.84
C ASP A 144 2.51 11.91 1.46
N GLY A 145 3.38 11.15 0.78
CA GLY A 145 3.80 9.84 1.24
C GLY A 145 5.17 9.40 0.73
N PHE A 146 5.67 8.31 1.30
CA PHE A 146 6.89 7.65 0.87
C PHE A 146 6.57 6.56 -0.15
N THR A 147 7.08 6.71 -1.37
CA THR A 147 6.82 5.77 -2.47
C THR A 147 7.93 4.73 -2.62
N ILE A 148 7.55 3.47 -2.78
CA ILE A 148 8.44 2.33 -2.99
C ILE A 148 8.01 1.63 -4.27
N TYR A 149 8.96 1.35 -5.15
CA TYR A 149 8.72 0.66 -6.42
C TYR A 149 9.21 -0.79 -6.33
N LEU A 150 8.30 -1.74 -6.47
CA LEU A 150 8.60 -3.17 -6.56
C LEU A 150 8.79 -3.56 -8.02
N GLN A 151 9.95 -4.10 -8.36
CA GLN A 151 10.20 -4.70 -9.66
C GLN A 151 9.95 -6.21 -9.61
N THR A 152 9.38 -6.76 -10.67
CA THR A 152 9.31 -8.22 -10.83
C THR A 152 10.76 -8.73 -10.98
N ARG A 153 11.17 -9.76 -10.24
CA ARG A 153 12.49 -10.42 -10.34
C ARG A 153 12.78 -11.10 -11.71
N GLN A 154 12.14 -10.66 -12.79
CA GLN A 154 12.41 -11.07 -14.16
C GLN A 154 12.89 -9.85 -14.97
N THR A 155 14.15 -9.45 -14.75
CA THR A 155 15.11 -9.08 -15.80
C THR A 155 16.42 -8.61 -15.17
N SER A 156 17.40 -9.50 -15.11
CA SER A 156 18.79 -9.09 -15.32
C SER A 156 18.95 -8.70 -16.79
N ALA A 157 18.94 -7.41 -17.13
CA ALA A 157 19.70 -6.84 -18.26
C ALA A 157 19.45 -5.32 -18.44
N HIS A 158 20.57 -4.60 -18.57
CA HIS A 158 20.75 -3.21 -19.03
C HIS A 158 20.52 -2.07 -18.04
N THR A 159 21.51 -1.89 -17.18
CA THR A 159 21.86 -0.62 -16.53
C THR A 159 22.28 0.43 -17.56
N ALA A 160 21.40 1.38 -17.87
CA ALA A 160 21.81 2.68 -18.39
C ALA A 160 22.40 3.50 -17.23
N LYS A 161 23.71 3.72 -17.25
CA LYS A 161 24.41 4.53 -16.24
C LYS A 161 24.04 6.00 -16.42
N ILE A 162 23.32 6.59 -15.46
CA ILE A 162 23.16 8.04 -15.37
C ILE A 162 24.36 8.61 -14.57
N PRO A 163 25.05 9.66 -15.05
CA PRO A 163 26.21 10.21 -14.35
C PRO A 163 25.81 10.84 -13.01
N LEU A 164 26.56 10.48 -11.96
CA LEU A 164 26.46 11.06 -10.62
C LEU A 164 26.68 12.59 -10.68
N GLY A 165 25.64 13.38 -10.39
CA GLY A 165 25.78 14.83 -10.29
C GLY A 165 24.50 15.67 -10.26
N LEU A 166 23.32 15.11 -10.58
CA LEU A 166 22.07 15.86 -10.64
C LEU A 166 20.90 14.99 -10.16
N SER A 167 20.56 15.05 -8.86
CA SER A 167 19.22 14.78 -8.28
C SER A 167 19.25 14.85 -6.75
N PHE A 168 19.62 16.00 -6.18
CA PHE A 168 19.31 16.33 -4.79
C PHE A 168 18.25 17.41 -4.76
N LEU A 169 17.01 17.04 -5.13
CA LEU A 169 15.78 17.82 -4.88
C LEU A 169 14.57 16.95 -5.30
N GLY A 170 13.98 16.27 -4.32
CA GLY A 170 12.83 15.38 -4.50
C GLY A 170 13.07 14.05 -3.79
N LYS A 171 12.24 13.72 -2.80
CA LYS A 171 12.39 12.56 -1.90
C LYS A 171 12.06 11.24 -2.61
N THR A 172 12.83 10.84 -3.61
CA THR A 172 12.70 9.54 -4.27
C THR A 172 14.00 8.79 -4.06
N ALA A 173 13.96 7.75 -3.21
CA ALA A 173 15.06 6.81 -3.10
C ALA A 173 14.80 5.68 -4.08
N GLU A 174 15.46 5.74 -5.23
CA GLU A 174 15.59 4.59 -6.14
C GLU A 174 16.87 3.86 -5.73
N ILE A 175 16.75 2.71 -5.06
CA ILE A 175 17.90 1.89 -4.67
C ILE A 175 17.86 0.60 -5.47
N THR A 176 18.78 0.47 -6.42
CA THR A 176 19.06 -0.77 -7.15
C THR A 176 20.26 -1.46 -6.49
N VAL A 177 20.04 -2.64 -5.89
CA VAL A 177 21.14 -3.48 -5.37
C VAL A 177 21.38 -4.63 -6.34
N LEU A 178 22.65 -4.77 -6.78
CA LEU A 178 23.15 -5.85 -7.63
C LEU A 178 23.26 -7.19 -6.89
#